data_AF-A0A7R9GZ80-F1
#
_entry.id   AF-A0A7R9GZ80-F1
#
_cell.length_a   1.000
_cell.length_b   1.000
_cell.length_c   1.000
_cell.angle_alpha   90.00
_cell.angle_beta   90.00
_cell.angle_gamma   90.00
#
_symmetry.space_group_name_H-M   'P 1'
#
loop_
_entity.id
_entity.type
_entity.pdbx_description
1 polymer ?
#
loop_
_entity_poly.entity_id
_entity_poly.type
_entity_poly.pdbx_seq_one_letter_code
_entity_poly.pdbx_strand_id
1 'polypeptide(L)'
;MYHHTQSDYETCSYRLLFLPTGEWLCPPNSFKCRNGPCINSSLVCDGNIDCLGTWVDEDGCPFSCSNVEPRCECRDTQINCTGLGLKEVPPDIEEEITWFHMGSNYLNVTLNEDSFVMLDRLLYL
;
A
#
# COMPACT_ATOMS: atom_id res chain seq x y z
N MET A 1 21.92 7.50 -27.51
CA MET A 1 21.78 6.11 -28.01
C MET A 1 22.29 5.21 -26.91
N TYR A 2 21.42 4.87 -25.95
CA TYR A 2 21.82 4.00 -24.84
C TYR A 2 21.67 2.55 -25.31
N HIS A 3 22.81 1.86 -25.39
CA HIS A 3 22.89 0.44 -25.70
C HIS A 3 22.43 -0.34 -24.47
N HIS A 4 21.27 -0.98 -24.55
CA HIS A 4 20.89 -2.03 -23.61
C HIS A 4 21.58 -3.33 -24.03
N THR A 5 22.29 -3.95 -23.09
CA THR A 5 23.09 -5.15 -23.31
C THR A 5 22.22 -6.40 -23.21
N GLN A 6 22.77 -7.44 -23.82
CA GLN A 6 22.25 -8.80 -23.98
C GLN A 6 22.20 -9.54 -22.60
N SER A 7 21.76 -8.92 -21.51
CA SER A 7 21.65 -9.55 -20.18
C SER A 7 20.31 -9.26 -19.47
N ASP A 8 19.46 -8.41 -20.04
CA ASP A 8 18.14 -8.08 -19.47
C ASP A 8 17.01 -9.00 -20.03
N TYR A 9 17.35 -10.08 -20.75
CA TYR A 9 16.37 -10.88 -21.50
C TYR A 9 16.04 -12.26 -20.93
N GLU A 10 16.51 -12.65 -19.75
CA GLU A 10 16.23 -14.00 -19.24
C GLU A 10 14.99 -14.19 -18.37
N THR A 11 14.21 -13.16 -18.04
CA THR A 11 12.93 -13.42 -17.32
C THR A 11 11.85 -12.38 -17.60
N CYS A 12 11.28 -12.40 -18.80
CA CYS A 12 9.82 -12.53 -19.02
C CYS A 12 9.55 -12.54 -20.52
N SER A 13 8.63 -13.36 -21.00
CA SER A 13 8.28 -13.53 -22.42
C SER A 13 7.52 -12.31 -22.99
N TYR A 14 8.17 -11.16 -23.14
CA TYR A 14 7.53 -9.87 -23.48
C TYR A 14 7.28 -9.62 -24.99
N ARG A 15 7.28 -10.64 -25.85
CA ARG A 15 7.01 -10.44 -27.29
C ARG A 15 5.53 -10.53 -27.70
N LEU A 16 4.58 -10.68 -26.75
CA LEU A 16 3.16 -10.92 -27.07
C LEU A 16 2.15 -10.25 -26.11
N LEU A 17 2.36 -9.00 -25.64
CA LEU A 17 1.46 -8.39 -24.63
C LEU A 17 0.91 -6.99 -24.93
N PHE A 18 0.96 -6.50 -26.17
CA PHE A 18 0.20 -5.30 -26.55
C PHE A 18 -0.54 -5.59 -27.85
N LEU A 19 -1.86 -5.76 -27.79
CA LEU A 19 -2.66 -5.95 -29.00
C LEU A 19 -2.71 -4.63 -29.79
N PRO A 20 -2.82 -4.68 -31.13
CA PRO A 20 -3.06 -3.49 -31.95
C PRO A 20 -4.37 -2.76 -31.62
N THR A 21 -5.24 -3.38 -30.80
CA THR A 21 -6.45 -2.79 -30.23
C THR A 21 -6.22 -1.94 -28.98
N GLY A 22 -4.99 -1.91 -28.43
CA GLY A 22 -4.65 -1.21 -27.20
C GLY A 22 -4.97 -1.99 -25.92
N GLU A 23 -5.20 -3.31 -26.02
CA GLU A 23 -5.50 -4.17 -24.87
C GLU A 23 -4.33 -5.09 -24.49
N TRP A 24 -4.19 -5.33 -23.18
CA TRP A 24 -3.25 -6.27 -22.58
C TRP A 24 -3.86 -7.66 -22.50
N LEU A 25 -3.16 -8.67 -23.04
CA LEU A 25 -3.54 -10.08 -22.94
C LEU A 25 -3.04 -10.65 -21.61
N CYS A 26 -3.93 -10.95 -20.67
CA CYS A 26 -3.52 -11.47 -19.38
C CYS A 26 -3.28 -12.99 -19.41
N PRO A 27 -2.11 -13.49 -18.97
CA PRO A 27 -1.91 -14.92 -18.72
C PRO A 27 -2.96 -15.47 -17.73
N PRO A 28 -3.25 -16.78 -17.74
CA PRO A 28 -4.02 -17.40 -16.66
C PRO A 28 -3.37 -17.11 -15.30
N ASN A 29 -4.18 -16.85 -14.27
CA ASN A 29 -3.73 -16.49 -12.92
C ASN A 29 -2.89 -15.19 -12.85
N SER A 30 -3.26 -14.20 -13.66
CA SER A 30 -2.74 -12.83 -13.53
C SER A 30 -3.87 -11.86 -13.19
N PHE A 31 -3.52 -10.75 -12.56
CA PHE A 31 -4.42 -9.66 -12.25
C PHE A 31 -4.27 -8.54 -13.27
N LYS A 32 -5.40 -8.03 -13.79
CA LYS A 32 -5.42 -6.97 -14.81
C LYS A 32 -5.49 -5.60 -14.14
N CYS A 33 -4.42 -4.81 -14.23
CA CYS A 33 -4.45 -3.41 -13.83
C CYS A 33 -5.44 -2.61 -14.68
N ARG A 34 -6.05 -1.57 -14.09
CA ARG A 34 -7.15 -0.80 -14.72
C ARG A 34 -6.78 -0.25 -16.11
N ASN A 35 -5.58 0.31 -16.26
CA ASN A 35 -5.06 0.88 -17.50
C ASN A 35 -3.60 0.48 -17.72
N GLY A 36 -3.27 -0.81 -17.55
CA GLY A 36 -1.86 -1.23 -17.51
C GLY A 36 -1.66 -2.72 -17.77
N PRO A 37 -0.39 -3.18 -17.67
CA PRO A 37 -0.04 -4.58 -17.85
C PRO A 37 -0.72 -5.45 -16.80
N CYS A 38 -0.73 -6.75 -17.05
CA CYS A 38 -1.17 -7.72 -16.06
C CYS A 38 -0.01 -8.06 -15.15
N ILE A 39 -0.26 -8.11 -13.85
CA ILE A 39 0.70 -8.51 -12.83
C ILE A 39 0.42 -9.94 -12.37
N ASN A 40 1.39 -10.58 -11.72
CA ASN A 40 1.16 -11.89 -11.12
C ASN A 40 0.10 -11.76 -10.02
N SER A 41 -0.84 -12.72 -9.92
CA SER A 41 -1.82 -12.71 -8.83
C SER A 41 -1.19 -12.79 -7.43
N SER A 42 0.07 -13.15 -7.29
CA SER A 42 0.81 -13.07 -6.02
C SER A 42 1.18 -11.65 -5.59
N LEU A 43 1.12 -10.68 -6.52
CA LEU A 43 1.40 -9.25 -6.31
C LEU A 43 0.09 -8.47 -6.05
N VAL A 44 -0.96 -9.17 -5.63
CA VAL A 44 -2.23 -8.56 -5.25
C VAL A 44 -2.31 -8.69 -3.74
N CYS A 45 -2.53 -7.58 -3.05
CA CYS A 45 -2.52 -7.49 -1.59
C CYS A 45 -1.18 -7.85 -0.97
N ASP A 46 -0.08 -7.43 -1.60
CA ASP A 46 1.28 -7.72 -1.11
C ASP A 46 1.92 -6.55 -0.35
N GLY A 47 1.19 -5.43 -0.23
CA GLY A 47 1.63 -4.21 0.44
C GLY A 47 2.30 -3.20 -0.50
N ASN A 48 2.62 -3.57 -1.74
CA ASN A 48 3.27 -2.71 -2.72
C ASN A 48 2.34 -2.32 -3.86
N ILE A 49 2.57 -1.15 -4.45
CA ILE A 49 1.86 -0.74 -5.67
C ILE A 49 2.64 -1.28 -6.88
N ASP A 50 2.19 -2.40 -7.44
CA ASP A 50 2.74 -3.02 -8.64
C ASP A 50 2.00 -2.58 -9.91
N CYS A 51 0.72 -2.24 -9.80
CA CYS A 51 -0.02 -1.61 -10.88
C CYS A 51 0.49 -0.19 -11.15
N LEU A 52 1.24 -0.03 -12.24
CA LEU A 52 1.83 1.26 -12.64
C LEU A 52 0.80 2.40 -12.65
N GLY A 53 0.97 3.35 -11.72
CA GLY A 53 0.16 4.55 -11.61
C GLY A 53 -1.23 4.36 -11.01
N THR A 54 -1.57 3.18 -10.47
CA THR A 54 -2.86 2.93 -9.80
C THR A 54 -2.70 1.90 -8.67
N TRP A 55 -3.31 2.14 -7.51
CA TRP A 55 -3.28 1.22 -6.35
C TRP A 55 -4.27 0.03 -6.43
N VAL A 56 -4.76 -0.31 -7.62
CA VAL A 56 -5.92 -1.22 -7.79
C VAL A 56 -5.65 -2.68 -7.42
N ASP A 57 -4.39 -3.06 -7.36
CA ASP A 57 -3.86 -4.33 -6.85
C ASP A 57 -3.86 -4.41 -5.32
N GLU A 58 -3.85 -3.26 -4.64
CA GLU A 58 -3.91 -3.16 -3.17
C GLU A 58 -5.30 -2.68 -2.68
N ASP A 59 -6.24 -2.45 -3.60
CA ASP A 59 -7.59 -1.99 -3.30
C ASP A 59 -8.49 -3.13 -2.80
N GLY A 60 -9.10 -2.94 -1.63
CA GLY A 60 -9.99 -3.92 -1.00
C GLY A 60 -9.29 -5.13 -0.39
N CYS A 61 -7.97 -5.03 -0.15
CA CYS A 61 -7.19 -6.09 0.46
C CYS A 61 -7.46 -6.26 1.96
N PRO A 62 -7.49 -7.51 2.48
CA PRO A 62 -7.56 -7.74 3.92
C PRO A 62 -6.27 -7.26 4.58
N PHE A 63 -6.31 -6.06 5.15
CA PHE A 63 -5.20 -5.56 5.93
C PHE A 63 -5.20 -6.23 7.31
N SER A 64 -4.08 -6.86 7.65
CA SER A 64 -3.86 -7.42 8.98
C SER A 64 -3.16 -6.40 9.84
N CYS A 65 -3.89 -5.83 10.79
CA CYS A 65 -3.32 -4.97 11.81
C CYS A 65 -2.24 -5.73 12.59
N SER A 66 -1.07 -5.13 12.71
CA SER A 66 -0.09 -5.57 13.68
C SER A 66 -0.64 -5.29 15.09
N ASN A 67 -0.08 -5.94 16.11
CA ASN A 67 -0.45 -5.65 17.50
C ASN A 67 0.17 -4.33 18.01
N VAL A 68 0.26 -3.32 17.14
CA VAL A 68 0.76 -1.98 17.45
C VAL A 68 -0.25 -1.31 18.36
N GLU A 69 0.17 -1.01 19.60
CA GLU A 69 -0.69 -0.65 20.73
C GLU A 69 -1.96 -1.53 20.80
N PRO A 70 -1.92 -2.69 21.48
CA PRO A 70 -2.99 -3.68 21.46
C PRO A 70 -4.33 -3.20 22.05
N ARG A 71 -4.36 -1.99 22.62
CA ARG A 71 -5.59 -1.33 23.07
C ARG A 71 -6.31 -0.56 21.96
N CYS A 72 -5.68 -0.28 20.84
CA CYS A 72 -6.32 0.36 19.68
C CYS A 72 -7.20 -0.66 18.94
N GLU A 73 -8.37 -0.20 18.51
CA GLU A 73 -9.21 -0.97 17.59
C GLU A 73 -8.70 -0.73 16.17
N CYS A 74 -8.38 -1.80 15.46
CA CYS A 74 -7.92 -1.72 14.08
C CYS A 74 -8.78 -2.57 13.16
N ARG A 75 -9.22 -1.97 12.05
CA ARG A 75 -10.08 -2.60 11.05
C ARG A 75 -9.74 -2.04 9.67
N ASP A 76 -9.29 -2.93 8.79
CA ASP A 76 -8.81 -2.54 7.45
C ASP A 76 -7.77 -1.41 7.59
N THR A 77 -7.85 -0.34 6.80
CA THR A 77 -6.92 0.80 6.85
C THR A 77 -7.26 1.86 7.91
N GLN A 78 -8.07 1.51 8.91
CA GLN A 78 -8.51 2.42 9.97
C GLN A 78 -8.05 1.93 11.34
N ILE A 79 -7.43 2.83 12.11
CA ILE A 79 -7.05 2.57 13.50
C ILE A 79 -7.66 3.62 14.44
N ASN A 80 -8.27 3.14 15.53
CA ASN A 80 -8.93 3.96 16.54
C ASN A 80 -8.30 3.76 17.91
N CYS A 81 -7.62 4.81 18.36
CA CYS A 81 -6.96 4.88 19.65
C CYS A 81 -7.57 5.98 20.55
N THR A 82 -8.82 6.34 20.31
CA THR A 82 -9.49 7.45 21.01
C THR A 82 -9.67 7.14 22.49
N GLY A 83 -9.30 8.07 23.37
CA GLY A 83 -9.59 7.96 24.81
C GLY A 83 -8.78 6.92 25.58
N LEU A 84 -7.71 6.39 24.98
CA LEU A 84 -6.85 5.37 25.61
C LEU A 84 -5.83 5.94 26.60
N GLY A 85 -5.82 7.26 26.78
CA GLY A 85 -4.89 7.96 27.66
C GLY A 85 -3.45 7.90 27.16
N LEU A 86 -3.25 7.83 25.85
CA LEU A 86 -1.93 7.84 25.21
C LEU A 86 -1.18 9.12 25.59
N LYS A 87 0.12 8.98 25.87
CA LYS A 87 1.03 10.09 26.18
C LYS A 87 1.95 10.43 25.02
N GLU A 88 2.02 9.54 24.03
CA GLU A 88 2.79 9.64 22.81
C GLU A 88 2.02 8.93 21.69
N VAL A 89 2.38 9.22 20.44
CA VAL A 89 1.87 8.49 19.28
C VAL A 89 2.51 7.10 19.29
N PRO A 90 1.75 6.00 19.14
CA PRO A 90 2.33 4.66 19.04
C PRO A 90 3.43 4.63 17.96
N PRO A 91 4.64 4.15 18.28
CA PRO A 91 5.66 3.95 17.27
C PRO A 91 5.24 2.83 16.32
N ASP A 92 5.69 2.92 15.07
CA ASP A 92 5.54 1.84 14.07
C ASP A 92 4.09 1.50 13.71
N ILE A 93 3.25 2.53 13.55
CA ILE A 93 1.94 2.38 12.91
C ILE A 93 2.16 2.01 11.45
N GLU A 94 1.35 1.09 10.96
CA GLU A 94 1.50 0.54 9.63
C GLU A 94 1.28 1.60 8.56
N GLU A 95 2.13 1.57 7.53
CA GLU A 95 2.15 2.55 6.46
C GLU A 95 0.83 2.55 5.68
N GLU A 96 0.06 1.45 5.71
CA GLU A 96 -1.23 1.27 5.06
C GLU A 96 -2.38 2.02 5.75
N ILE A 97 -2.17 2.53 6.97
CA ILE A 97 -3.21 3.25 7.70
C ILE A 97 -3.51 4.59 7.01
N THR A 98 -4.78 4.75 6.62
CA THR A 98 -5.29 5.96 5.97
C THR A 98 -6.13 6.82 6.89
N TRP A 99 -6.68 6.22 7.96
CA TRP A 99 -7.48 6.91 8.99
C TRP A 99 -6.93 6.59 10.37
N PHE A 100 -6.52 7.63 11.09
CA PHE A 100 -5.96 7.48 12.43
C PHE A 100 -6.70 8.36 13.45
N HIS A 101 -7.51 7.74 14.31
CA HIS A 101 -8.24 8.46 15.35
C HIS A 101 -7.48 8.45 16.69
N MET A 102 -6.92 9.61 17.09
CA MET A 102 -6.20 9.79 18.36
C MET A 102 -6.87 10.76 19.34
N GLY A 103 -8.16 11.05 19.14
CA GLY A 103 -8.90 12.00 19.99
C GLY A 103 -8.85 11.65 21.48
N SER A 104 -9.01 12.66 22.34
CA SER A 104 -9.17 12.48 23.80
C SER A 104 -8.01 11.75 24.50
N ASN A 105 -6.78 11.92 24.01
CA ASN A 105 -5.56 11.44 24.65
C ASN A 105 -4.80 12.56 25.39
N TYR A 106 -3.73 12.20 26.10
CA TYR A 106 -2.91 13.11 26.92
C TYR A 106 -1.49 13.25 26.33
N LEU A 107 -1.42 13.41 25.00
CA LEU A 107 -0.16 13.50 24.28
C LEU A 107 0.69 14.63 24.87
N ASN A 108 1.84 14.26 25.46
CA ASN A 108 2.80 15.19 26.05
C ASN A 108 3.93 15.51 25.06
N VAL A 109 3.56 15.60 23.79
CA VAL A 109 4.44 15.84 22.66
C VAL A 109 3.80 16.89 21.76
N THR A 110 4.61 17.78 21.19
CA THR A 110 4.17 18.66 20.12
C THR A 110 4.14 17.83 18.84
N LEU A 111 2.93 17.59 18.32
CA LEU A 111 2.79 16.94 17.01
C LEU A 111 3.32 17.87 15.92
N ASN A 112 4.22 17.34 15.11
CA ASN A 112 4.81 18.02 13.95
C ASN A 112 4.75 17.10 12.72
N GLU A 113 5.22 17.58 11.58
CA GLU A 113 5.25 16.79 10.33
C GLU A 113 6.06 15.49 10.49
N ASP A 114 7.12 15.51 11.30
CA ASP A 114 7.95 14.32 11.57
C ASP A 114 7.23 13.24 12.39
N SER A 115 6.19 13.61 13.15
CA SER A 115 5.42 12.68 14.00
C SER A 115 4.64 11.66 13.17
N PHE A 116 4.44 11.93 11.87
CA PHE A 116 3.65 11.11 10.95
C PHE A 116 4.41 10.80 9.65
N VAL A 117 5.74 10.97 9.63
CA VAL A 117 6.56 10.72 8.43
C VAL A 117 6.41 9.29 7.90
N MET A 118 6.08 8.33 8.76
CA MET A 118 5.84 6.93 8.39
C MET A 118 4.39 6.65 7.94
N LEU A 119 3.50 7.66 7.97
CA LEU A 119 2.11 7.55 7.54
C LEU A 119 1.86 8.43 6.31
N ASP A 120 2.65 8.20 5.26
CA ASP A 120 2.55 8.93 4.00
C ASP A 120 1.20 8.76 3.29
N ARG A 121 0.44 7.71 3.63
CA ARG A 121 -0.93 7.43 3.17
C ARG A 121 -2.03 8.02 4.06
N LEU A 122 -1.69 8.76 5.11
CA LEU A 122 -2.68 9.34 6.03
C LEU A 122 -3.55 10.40 5.33
N LEU A 123 -4.85 10.11 5.20
CA LEU A 123 -5.83 11.03 4.62
C LEU A 123 -6.52 11.88 5.69
N TYR A 124 -6.67 11.33 6.91
CA TYR A 124 -7.39 11.96 7.99
C TYR A 124 -6.75 11.66 9.36
N LEU A 125 -6.63 12.71 10.18
CA LEU A 125 -6.13 12.71 11.56
C LEU A 125 -7.13 13.41 12.50
#